data_AF-A0A357KUV3-F1
#
_entry.id   AF-A0A357KUV3-F1
#
_cell.length_a   1.000
_cell.length_b   1.000
_cell.length_c   1.000
_cell.angle_alpha   90.00
_cell.angle_beta   90.00
_cell.angle_gamma   90.00
#
_symmetry.space_group_name_H-M   'P 1'
#
loop_
_entity.id
_entity.type
_entity.pdbx_description
1 polymer ?
#
loop_
_entity_poly.entity_id
_entity_poly.type
_entity_poly.pdbx_seq_one_letter_code
_entity_poly.pdbx_strand_id
1 'polypeptide(L)'
;MHPAPAPELAGPWEVRALVGTLAPLCWLALTRTDWWSVGLLAAGAALFALPAIRRIVRRRLTPGAAPESVQARASQFARLSDERRELEALMSDVRELTRLCAAQIDARTAKLERLVERAEGVASRLEGAPARTGSARIESRRVTPSSGEPPPDPLAERVYALADAGRSPVEIASELSEHVGKVELVLALRA
;
A
#
# COMPACT_ATOMS: atom_id res chain seq x y z
N MET A 1 -2.71 -6.70 -76.58
CA MET A 1 -3.23 -8.01 -76.12
C MET A 1 -2.04 -8.92 -75.87
N HIS A 2 -1.63 -9.05 -74.62
CA HIS A 2 -0.57 -9.96 -74.17
C HIS A 2 -1.10 -10.60 -72.88
N PRO A 3 -1.36 -11.92 -72.81
CA PRO A 3 -1.86 -12.54 -71.60
C PRO A 3 -0.74 -12.62 -70.56
N ALA A 4 -1.04 -12.22 -69.32
CA ALA A 4 -0.18 -12.38 -68.17
C ALA A 4 -0.09 -13.89 -67.76
N PRO A 5 1.08 -14.39 -67.35
CA PRO A 5 1.24 -15.77 -66.91
C PRO A 5 0.59 -16.00 -65.53
N ALA A 6 -0.06 -17.15 -65.39
CA ALA A 6 -0.67 -17.61 -64.15
C ALA A 6 0.39 -17.95 -63.08
N PRO A 7 0.11 -17.76 -61.78
CA PRO A 7 1.03 -18.11 -60.71
C PRO A 7 1.16 -19.64 -60.56
N GLU A 8 2.39 -20.14 -60.64
CA GLU A 8 2.75 -21.51 -60.28
C GLU A 8 2.39 -21.76 -58.80
N LEU A 9 1.52 -22.75 -58.58
CA LEU A 9 1.17 -23.24 -57.26
C LEU A 9 2.35 -24.05 -56.70
N ALA A 10 2.99 -23.52 -55.65
CA ALA A 10 4.04 -24.19 -54.89
C ALA A 10 3.57 -25.57 -54.39
N GLY A 11 4.39 -26.59 -54.63
CA GLY A 11 4.05 -27.99 -54.37
C GLY A 11 3.96 -28.35 -52.87
N PRO A 12 3.15 -29.37 -52.51
CA PRO A 12 2.82 -29.73 -51.12
C PRO A 12 3.96 -30.36 -50.30
N TRP A 13 5.20 -30.39 -50.81
CA TRP A 13 6.32 -31.05 -50.14
C TRP A 13 7.14 -30.12 -49.23
N GLU A 14 7.06 -28.79 -49.39
CA GLU A 14 7.83 -27.86 -48.55
C GLU A 14 7.28 -27.71 -47.11
N VAL A 15 6.01 -28.00 -46.86
CA VAL A 15 5.41 -27.84 -45.51
C VAL A 15 5.88 -28.93 -44.53
N ARG A 16 6.39 -30.07 -45.03
CA ARG A 16 6.82 -31.18 -44.15
C ARG A 16 8.19 -30.98 -43.50
N ALA A 17 9.05 -30.12 -44.05
CA ALA A 17 10.39 -29.91 -43.49
C ALA A 17 10.40 -28.99 -42.25
N LEU A 18 9.41 -28.11 -42.09
CA LEU A 18 9.36 -27.15 -40.98
C LEU A 18 8.66 -27.67 -39.71
N VAL A 19 7.88 -28.75 -39.80
CA VAL A 19 7.15 -29.30 -38.62
C VAL A 19 8.03 -30.24 -37.77
N GLY A 20 9.10 -30.80 -38.33
CA GLY A 20 9.95 -31.79 -37.65
C GLY A 20 10.89 -31.25 -36.58
N THR A 21 11.24 -29.97 -36.61
CA THR A 21 12.27 -29.39 -35.73
C THR A 21 11.75 -28.65 -34.50
N LEU A 22 10.44 -28.35 -34.43
CA LEU A 22 9.83 -27.66 -33.29
C LEU A 22 9.18 -28.59 -32.24
N ALA A 23 8.98 -29.87 -32.57
CA ALA A 23 8.36 -30.84 -31.67
C ALA A 23 9.17 -31.16 -30.38
N PRO A 24 10.52 -31.32 -30.39
CA PRO A 24 11.23 -31.72 -29.18
C PRO A 24 11.39 -30.58 -28.15
N LEU A 25 11.31 -29.31 -28.58
CA LEU A 25 11.40 -28.16 -27.68
C LEU A 25 10.10 -27.91 -26.89
N CYS A 26 8.95 -28.27 -27.46
CA CYS A 26 7.66 -28.11 -26.78
C CYS A 26 7.43 -29.19 -25.70
N TRP A 27 8.02 -30.39 -25.87
CA TRP A 27 7.90 -31.48 -24.89
C TRP A 27 8.77 -31.30 -23.64
N LEU A 28 9.92 -30.62 -23.77
CA LEU A 28 10.79 -30.29 -22.63
C LEU A 28 10.27 -29.15 -21.75
N ALA A 29 9.41 -28.28 -22.30
CA ALA A 29 8.75 -27.23 -21.52
C ALA A 29 7.54 -27.74 -20.71
N LEU A 30 6.92 -28.86 -21.12
CA LEU A 30 5.68 -29.36 -20.52
C LEU A 30 5.90 -30.34 -19.34
N THR A 31 7.09 -30.91 -19.19
CA THR A 31 7.42 -31.87 -18.12
C THR A 31 8.05 -31.24 -16.88
N ARG A 32 8.26 -29.91 -16.89
CA ARG A 32 8.62 -29.12 -15.71
C ARG A 32 7.38 -28.55 -15.02
N THR A 33 6.33 -29.37 -14.91
CA THR A 33 5.25 -29.10 -13.97
C THR A 33 5.83 -29.38 -12.59
N ASP A 34 6.14 -28.33 -11.83
CA ASP A 34 6.79 -28.43 -10.54
C ASP A 34 5.99 -29.36 -9.62
N TRP A 35 6.56 -30.51 -9.27
CA TRP A 35 5.91 -31.49 -8.38
C TRP A 35 5.53 -30.87 -7.02
N TRP A 36 6.15 -29.74 -6.67
CA TRP A 36 5.80 -28.91 -5.52
C TRP A 36 4.38 -28.30 -5.63
N SER A 37 3.95 -27.91 -6.82
CA SER A 37 2.60 -27.37 -7.06
C SER A 37 1.52 -28.42 -6.85
N VAL A 38 1.78 -29.65 -7.31
CA VAL A 38 0.88 -30.81 -7.10
C VAL A 38 0.83 -31.17 -5.61
N GLY A 39 1.97 -31.14 -4.92
CA GLY A 39 2.04 -31.37 -3.47
C GLY A 39 1.24 -30.34 -2.67
N LEU A 40 1.34 -29.05 -3.02
CA LEU A 40 0.59 -27.97 -2.35
C LEU A 40 -0.92 -28.10 -2.54
N LEU A 41 -1.37 -28.43 -3.75
CA LEU A 41 -2.79 -28.65 -4.03
C LEU A 41 -3.34 -29.88 -3.28
N ALA A 42 -2.59 -30.98 -3.24
CA ALA A 42 -2.99 -32.18 -2.51
C ALA A 42 -3.06 -31.92 -0.99
N ALA A 43 -2.07 -31.21 -0.43
CA ALA A 43 -2.06 -30.83 0.97
C ALA A 43 -3.24 -29.90 1.33
N GLY A 44 -3.53 -28.92 0.48
CA GLY A 44 -4.68 -28.02 0.63
C GLY A 44 -6.02 -28.78 0.60
N ALA A 45 -6.19 -29.69 -0.37
CA ALA A 45 -7.40 -30.51 -0.49
C ALA A 45 -7.58 -31.42 0.73
N ALA A 46 -6.51 -32.04 1.24
CA ALA A 46 -6.55 -32.87 2.44
C ALA A 46 -6.94 -32.07 3.69
N LEU A 47 -6.40 -30.86 3.86
CA LEU A 47 -6.70 -29.97 4.98
C LEU A 47 -8.20 -29.58 4.99
N PHE A 48 -8.77 -29.36 3.80
CA PHE A 48 -10.19 -29.01 3.65
C PHE A 48 -11.13 -30.22 3.79
N ALA A 49 -10.71 -31.40 3.33
CA ALA A 49 -11.51 -32.62 3.38
C ALA A 49 -11.60 -33.23 4.80
N LEU A 50 -10.54 -33.13 5.60
CA LEU A 50 -10.46 -33.67 6.97
C LEU A 50 -11.63 -33.27 7.89
N PRO A 51 -12.04 -31.98 8.01
CA PRO A 51 -13.19 -31.60 8.85
C PRO A 51 -14.53 -32.11 8.29
N ALA A 52 -14.70 -32.16 6.97
CA ALA A 52 -15.90 -32.69 6.33
C ALA A 52 -16.07 -34.19 6.59
N ILE A 53 -14.98 -34.97 6.43
CA ILE A 53 -14.95 -36.42 6.71
C ILE A 53 -15.21 -36.67 8.19
N ARG A 54 -14.56 -35.93 9.10
CA ARG A 54 -14.81 -36.04 10.55
C ARG A 54 -16.27 -35.78 10.92
N ARG A 55 -16.93 -34.81 10.27
CA ARG A 55 -18.36 -34.51 10.48
C ARG A 55 -19.25 -35.66 10.01
N ILE A 56 -18.94 -36.29 8.89
CA ILE A 56 -19.70 -37.43 8.35
C ILE A 56 -19.51 -38.68 9.21
N VAL A 57 -18.27 -38.98 9.61
CA VAL A 57 -17.97 -40.15 10.45
C VAL A 57 -18.60 -40.00 11.84
N ARG A 58 -18.54 -38.81 12.44
CA ARG A 58 -19.25 -38.54 13.72
C ARG A 58 -20.75 -38.74 13.60
N ARG A 59 -21.37 -38.38 12.47
CA ARG A 59 -22.81 -38.63 12.24
C ARG A 59 -23.16 -40.11 12.18
N ARG A 60 -22.27 -40.98 11.69
CA ARG A 60 -22.53 -42.42 11.59
C ARG A 60 -22.33 -43.19 12.90
N LEU A 61 -21.45 -42.70 13.78
CA LEU A 61 -21.11 -43.38 15.04
C LEU A 61 -22.08 -43.11 16.19
N THR A 62 -23.01 -42.15 16.04
CA THR A 62 -24.12 -41.91 16.99
C THR A 62 -25.49 -42.23 16.37
N PRO A 63 -25.80 -43.52 16.10
CA PRO A 63 -27.14 -43.95 15.73
C PRO A 63 -28.01 -43.97 17.01
N GLY A 64 -28.67 -42.85 17.32
CA GLY A 64 -29.55 -42.76 18.49
C GLY A 64 -29.67 -41.39 19.15
N ALA A 65 -29.02 -40.35 18.61
CA ALA A 65 -29.25 -38.99 19.09
C ALA A 65 -30.72 -38.62 18.86
N ALA A 66 -31.48 -38.54 19.96
CA ALA A 66 -32.84 -38.01 20.03
C ALA A 66 -32.98 -36.75 19.16
N PRO A 67 -34.17 -36.47 18.59
CA PRO A 67 -34.39 -35.35 17.67
C PRO A 67 -33.74 -34.12 18.25
N GLU A 68 -32.65 -33.69 17.60
CA GLU A 68 -31.85 -32.51 17.91
C GLU A 68 -32.85 -31.39 18.18
N SER A 69 -33.02 -31.06 19.46
CA SER A 69 -34.24 -30.43 19.95
C SER A 69 -34.47 -29.14 19.19
N VAL A 70 -35.73 -28.80 18.95
CA VAL A 70 -36.13 -27.51 18.34
C VAL A 70 -35.41 -26.33 19.02
N GLN A 71 -35.08 -26.49 20.31
CA GLN A 71 -34.29 -25.58 21.12
C GLN A 71 -32.83 -25.41 20.64
N ALA A 72 -32.15 -26.48 20.22
CA ALA A 72 -30.81 -26.39 19.64
C ALA A 72 -30.81 -25.56 18.34
N ARG A 73 -31.82 -25.74 17.48
CA ARG A 73 -31.98 -24.93 16.26
C ARG A 73 -32.30 -23.48 16.60
N ALA A 74 -33.19 -23.22 17.55
CA ALA A 74 -33.49 -21.86 18.00
C ALA A 74 -32.24 -21.13 18.51
N SER A 75 -31.36 -21.82 19.25
CA SER A 75 -30.11 -21.24 19.73
C SER A 75 -29.10 -20.93 18.61
N GLN A 76 -29.07 -21.72 17.54
CA GLN A 76 -28.23 -21.44 16.36
C GLN A 76 -28.72 -20.20 15.60
N PHE A 77 -30.03 -20.06 15.43
CA PHE A 77 -30.60 -18.85 14.81
C PHE A 77 -30.36 -17.61 15.66
N ALA A 78 -30.44 -17.71 16.98
CA ALA A 78 -30.12 -16.60 17.88
C ALA A 78 -28.67 -16.13 17.69
N ARG A 79 -27.69 -17.05 17.60
CA ARG A 79 -26.28 -16.70 17.35
C ARG A 79 -26.07 -16.02 16.00
N LEU A 80 -26.64 -16.56 14.93
CA LEU A 80 -26.53 -15.96 13.59
C LEU A 80 -27.19 -14.57 13.53
N SER A 81 -28.28 -14.36 14.28
CA SER A 81 -28.91 -13.04 14.36
C SER A 81 -28.06 -12.04 15.14
N ASP A 82 -27.32 -12.51 16.15
CA ASP A 82 -26.43 -11.68 16.95
C ASP A 82 -25.19 -11.26 16.14
N GLU A 83 -24.55 -12.21 15.45
CA GLU A 83 -23.45 -11.94 14.50
C GLU A 83 -23.87 -10.97 13.40
N ARG A 84 -25.10 -11.09 12.88
CA ARG A 84 -25.63 -10.14 11.88
C ARG A 84 -25.80 -8.73 12.45
N ARG A 85 -26.30 -8.61 13.69
CA ARG A 85 -26.42 -7.31 14.36
C ARG A 85 -25.06 -6.66 14.59
N GLU A 86 -24.06 -7.44 14.98
CA GLU A 86 -22.69 -6.95 15.14
C GLU A 86 -22.10 -6.47 13.82
N LEU A 87 -22.29 -7.22 12.73
CA LEU A 87 -21.87 -6.78 11.39
C LEU A 87 -22.62 -5.51 10.95
N GLU A 88 -23.92 -5.41 11.21
CA GLU A 88 -24.71 -4.21 10.91
C GLU A 88 -24.21 -2.99 11.70
N ALA A 89 -23.87 -3.17 12.98
CA ALA A 89 -23.28 -2.15 13.82
C ALA A 89 -21.92 -1.70 13.27
N LEU A 90 -21.01 -2.64 12.97
CA LEU A 90 -19.70 -2.33 12.38
C LEU A 90 -19.83 -1.59 11.04
N MET A 91 -20.77 -1.99 10.19
CA MET A 91 -21.04 -1.30 8.92
C MET A 91 -21.59 0.12 9.14
N SER A 92 -22.34 0.35 10.20
CA SER A 92 -22.77 1.70 10.59
C SER A 92 -21.56 2.55 11.00
N ASP A 93 -20.68 2.03 11.84
CA ASP A 93 -19.49 2.73 12.32
C ASP A 93 -18.54 3.09 11.17
N VAL A 94 -18.32 2.17 10.22
CA VAL A 94 -17.49 2.44 9.04
C VAL A 94 -18.08 3.57 8.19
N ARG A 95 -19.41 3.62 8.03
CA ARG A 95 -20.08 4.71 7.30
C ARG A 95 -19.92 6.04 8.04
N GLU A 96 -20.02 6.03 9.36
CA GLU A 96 -19.83 7.22 10.18
C GLU A 96 -18.38 7.74 10.10
N LEU A 97 -17.39 6.86 10.26
CA LEU A 97 -15.98 7.20 10.11
C LEU A 97 -15.65 7.72 8.71
N THR A 98 -16.26 7.13 7.67
CA THR A 98 -16.08 7.60 6.29
C THR A 98 -16.65 9.01 6.12
N ARG A 99 -17.83 9.30 6.69
CA ARG A 99 -18.42 10.65 6.70
C ARG A 99 -17.57 11.66 7.44
N LEU A 100 -17.03 11.30 8.61
CA LEU A 100 -16.12 12.14 9.38
C LEU A 100 -14.83 12.43 8.62
N CYS A 101 -14.24 11.41 7.99
CA CYS A 101 -13.03 11.56 7.18
C CYS A 101 -13.25 12.48 5.98
N ALA A 102 -14.38 12.32 5.26
CA ALA A 102 -14.74 13.19 4.16
C ALA A 102 -14.87 14.66 4.60
N ALA A 103 -15.60 14.92 5.69
CA ALA A 103 -15.73 16.27 6.25
C ALA A 103 -14.38 16.88 6.67
N GLN A 104 -13.46 16.07 7.19
CA GLN A 104 -12.12 16.52 7.56
C GLN A 104 -11.28 16.88 6.33
N ILE A 105 -11.36 16.08 5.26
CA ILE A 105 -10.69 16.37 3.98
C ILE A 105 -11.22 17.68 3.41
N ASP A 106 -12.54 17.86 3.34
CA ASP A 106 -13.16 19.08 2.82
C ASP A 106 -12.72 20.33 3.60
N ALA A 107 -12.67 20.23 4.94
CA ALA A 107 -12.18 21.34 5.78
C ALA A 107 -10.71 21.69 5.52
N ARG A 108 -9.87 20.68 5.26
CA ARG A 108 -8.45 20.89 4.92
C ARG A 108 -8.30 21.47 3.52
N THR A 109 -9.07 20.99 2.53
CA THR A 109 -9.09 21.54 1.17
C THR A 109 -9.49 23.02 1.19
N ALA A 110 -10.58 23.37 1.87
CA ALA A 110 -11.01 24.77 2.02
C ALA A 110 -9.99 25.66 2.76
N LYS A 111 -9.15 25.07 3.64
CA LYS A 111 -8.03 25.80 4.25
C LYS A 111 -6.89 26.03 3.25
N LEU A 112 -6.56 25.02 2.44
CA LEU A 112 -5.52 25.13 1.42
C LEU A 112 -5.90 26.15 0.34
N GLU A 113 -7.15 26.13 -0.14
CA GLU A 113 -7.65 27.10 -1.13
C GLU A 113 -7.49 28.54 -0.63
N ARG A 114 -7.85 28.82 0.63
CA ARG A 114 -7.65 30.14 1.25
C ARG A 114 -6.17 30.55 1.37
N LEU A 115 -5.28 29.60 1.61
CA LEU A 115 -3.84 29.87 1.67
C LEU A 115 -3.27 30.16 0.28
N VAL A 116 -3.72 29.44 -0.74
CA VAL A 116 -3.35 29.66 -2.14
C VAL A 116 -3.82 31.04 -2.59
N GLU A 117 -5.10 31.38 -2.37
CA GLU A 117 -5.66 32.69 -2.71
C GLU A 117 -4.90 33.84 -2.02
N ARG A 118 -4.51 33.66 -0.75
CA ARG A 118 -3.68 34.63 -0.04
C ARG A 118 -2.28 34.76 -0.64
N ALA A 119 -1.65 33.65 -1.02
CA ALA A 119 -0.33 33.64 -1.63
C ALA A 119 -0.35 34.34 -2.99
N GLU A 120 -1.34 34.04 -3.83
CA GLU A 120 -1.56 34.71 -5.11
C GLU A 120 -1.80 36.21 -4.93
N GLY A 121 -2.63 36.60 -3.95
CA GLY A 121 -2.85 38.01 -3.64
C GLY A 121 -1.56 38.75 -3.22
N VAL A 122 -0.65 38.09 -2.51
CA VAL A 122 0.67 38.66 -2.18
C VAL A 122 1.55 38.74 -3.43
N ALA A 123 1.58 37.71 -4.27
CA ALA A 123 2.34 37.70 -5.51
C ALA A 123 1.90 38.84 -6.44
N SER A 124 0.59 38.99 -6.70
CA SER A 124 0.06 40.07 -7.52
C SER A 124 0.34 41.46 -6.93
N ARG A 125 0.36 41.61 -5.59
CA ARG A 125 0.76 42.87 -4.95
C ARG A 125 2.24 43.19 -5.13
N LEU A 126 3.10 42.18 -5.10
CA LEU A 126 4.53 42.35 -5.33
C LEU A 126 4.84 42.65 -6.80
N GLU A 127 4.13 42.02 -7.74
CA GLU A 127 4.25 42.30 -9.18
C GLU A 127 3.68 43.66 -9.57
N GLY A 128 2.56 44.05 -8.96
CA GLY A 128 1.89 45.33 -9.20
C GLY A 128 2.54 46.51 -8.47
N ALA A 129 3.38 46.27 -7.45
CA ALA A 129 4.20 47.30 -6.86
C ALA A 129 5.20 47.76 -7.93
N PRO A 130 5.06 48.98 -8.49
CA PRO A 130 6.02 49.46 -9.47
C PRO A 130 7.39 49.38 -8.82
N ALA A 131 8.42 48.97 -9.58
CA ALA A 131 9.83 48.84 -9.15
C ALA A 131 10.45 50.19 -8.74
N ARG A 132 9.75 50.96 -7.91
CA ARG A 132 10.15 52.17 -7.25
C ARG A 132 11.00 51.71 -6.07
N THR A 133 12.31 51.94 -6.20
CA THR A 133 13.34 51.68 -5.18
C THR A 133 13.82 50.21 -5.21
N GLY A 134 14.65 49.80 -6.17
CA GLY A 134 16.10 50.04 -6.20
C GLY A 134 16.80 48.67 -6.08
N SER A 135 17.79 48.28 -6.87
CA SER A 135 19.09 48.93 -7.01
C SER A 135 19.59 49.69 -5.77
N ALA A 136 19.01 49.43 -4.59
CA ALA A 136 19.76 49.43 -3.36
C ALA A 136 20.54 48.12 -3.41
N ARG A 137 21.68 48.21 -4.11
CA ARG A 137 22.90 47.45 -3.87
C ARG A 137 22.71 46.62 -2.59
N ILE A 138 22.43 45.34 -2.78
CA ILE A 138 22.79 44.33 -1.79
C ILE A 138 24.30 44.50 -1.68
N GLU A 139 24.71 45.46 -0.85
CA GLU A 139 26.00 45.47 -0.20
C GLU A 139 25.92 44.17 0.59
N SER A 140 26.32 43.10 -0.10
CA SER A 140 26.74 41.86 0.47
C SER A 140 27.86 42.26 1.40
N ARG A 141 27.47 42.69 2.60
CA ARG A 141 28.31 42.76 3.76
C ARG A 141 28.78 41.34 3.87
N ARG A 142 29.95 41.08 3.30
CA ARG A 142 30.77 39.91 3.57
C ARG A 142 30.95 39.95 5.07
N VAL A 143 30.01 39.34 5.78
CA VAL A 143 30.22 38.89 7.13
C VAL A 143 31.31 37.86 6.93
N THR A 144 32.55 38.30 7.14
CA THR A 144 33.68 37.42 7.38
C THR A 144 33.17 36.38 8.38
N PRO A 145 33.20 35.07 8.05
CA PRO A 145 32.78 34.05 8.99
C PRO A 145 33.67 34.21 10.21
N SER A 146 33.10 34.81 11.25
CA SER A 146 33.69 34.79 12.57
C SER A 146 33.77 33.32 12.92
N SER A 147 34.98 32.78 13.01
CA SER A 147 35.32 31.42 13.41
C SER A 147 34.93 31.09 14.86
N GLY A 148 33.96 31.83 15.41
CA GLY A 148 33.30 31.48 16.66
C GLY A 148 32.36 30.34 16.36
N GLU A 149 32.76 29.14 16.78
CA GLU A 149 31.89 27.99 16.91
C GLU A 149 30.55 28.45 17.52
N PRO A 150 29.43 28.31 16.79
CA PRO A 150 28.14 28.75 17.30
C PRO A 150 27.85 28.01 18.60
N PRO A 151 27.34 28.69 19.64
CA PRO A 151 27.00 28.02 20.89
C PRO A 151 26.06 26.84 20.59
N PRO A 152 26.27 25.67 21.20
CA PRO A 152 25.50 24.48 20.92
C PRO A 152 24.01 24.73 21.15
N ASP A 153 23.18 24.31 20.19
CA ASP A 153 21.72 24.43 20.28
C ASP A 153 21.20 23.50 21.40
N PRO A 154 20.48 24.00 22.41
CA PRO A 154 19.94 23.18 23.50
C PRO A 154 18.93 22.12 23.03
N LEU A 155 18.42 22.21 21.81
CA LEU A 155 17.61 21.15 21.20
C LEU A 155 18.49 20.01 20.68
N ALA A 156 19.64 20.32 20.07
CA ALA A 156 20.56 19.31 19.54
C ALA A 156 21.13 18.44 20.66
N GLU A 157 21.47 19.03 21.80
CA GLU A 157 21.90 18.29 23.00
C GLU A 157 20.86 17.27 23.46
N ARG A 158 19.57 17.65 23.48
CA ARG A 158 18.48 16.75 23.86
C ARG A 158 18.24 15.64 22.85
N VAL A 159 18.32 15.95 21.56
CA VAL A 159 18.23 14.96 20.48
C VAL A 159 19.36 13.93 20.60
N TYR A 160 20.60 14.37 20.86
CA TYR A 160 21.73 13.46 21.03
C TYR A 160 21.62 12.62 22.29
N ALA A 161 21.19 13.20 23.41
CA ALA A 161 20.98 12.45 24.66
C ALA A 161 19.95 11.32 24.50
N LEU A 162 18.85 11.57 23.79
CA LEU A 162 17.82 10.55 23.54
C LEU A 162 18.29 9.50 22.52
N ALA A 163 19.07 9.90 21.50
CA ALA A 163 19.65 8.97 20.54
C ALA A 163 20.71 8.06 21.20
N ASP A 164 21.54 8.61 22.10
CA ASP A 164 22.52 7.84 22.89
C ASP A 164 21.83 6.87 23.86
N ALA A 165 20.57 7.14 24.24
CA ALA A 165 19.71 6.21 24.97
C ALA A 165 19.05 5.13 24.08
N GLY A 166 19.34 5.11 22.78
CA GLY A 166 18.84 4.11 21.83
C GLY A 166 17.42 4.38 21.28
N ARG A 167 16.90 5.61 21.42
CA ARG A 167 15.58 5.99 20.88
C ARG A 167 15.62 6.14 19.37
N SER A 168 14.51 5.77 18.71
CA SER A 168 14.35 5.99 17.26
C SER A 168 14.03 7.46 16.94
N PRO A 169 14.35 7.97 15.74
CA PRO A 169 14.07 9.37 15.36
C PRO A 169 12.59 9.77 15.50
N VAL A 170 11.67 8.84 15.26
CA VAL A 170 10.23 9.07 15.40
C VAL A 170 9.83 9.22 16.87
N GLU A 171 10.40 8.40 17.76
CA GLU A 171 10.18 8.51 19.21
C GLU A 171 10.71 9.83 19.76
N ILE A 172 11.91 10.24 19.35
CA ILE A 172 12.54 11.50 19.76
C ILE A 172 11.70 12.70 19.30
N ALA A 173 11.21 12.68 18.06
CA ALA A 173 10.36 13.73 17.52
C ALA A 173 9.03 13.86 18.29
N SER A 174 8.41 12.72 18.64
CA SER A 174 7.19 12.69 19.45
C SER A 174 7.43 13.25 20.86
N GLU A 175 8.52 12.85 21.52
CA GLU A 175 8.85 13.26 22.89
C GLU A 175 9.19 14.76 22.99
N LEU A 176 9.93 15.29 22.01
CA LEU A 176 10.31 16.70 21.96
C LEU A 176 9.23 17.60 21.32
N SER A 177 8.13 17.02 20.83
CA SER A 177 7.09 17.73 20.05
C SER A 177 7.67 18.46 18.82
N GLU A 178 8.60 17.81 18.14
CA GLU A 178 9.33 18.34 16.98
C GLU A 178 9.07 17.50 15.72
N HIS A 179 9.48 17.99 14.55
CA HIS A 179 9.30 17.27 13.29
C HIS A 179 10.38 16.19 13.08
N VAL A 180 10.00 15.00 12.62
CA VAL A 180 10.92 13.86 12.39
C VAL A 180 12.09 14.27 11.49
N GLY A 181 11.84 14.97 10.38
CA GLY A 181 12.91 15.42 9.48
C GLY A 181 13.90 16.40 10.12
N LYS A 182 13.47 17.21 11.11
CA LYS A 182 14.36 18.09 11.87
C LYS A 182 15.27 17.29 12.79
N VAL A 183 14.74 16.25 13.43
CA VAL A 183 15.52 15.33 14.27
C VAL A 183 16.53 14.56 13.43
N GLU A 184 16.11 14.01 12.29
CA GLU A 184 17.01 13.32 11.35
C GLU A 184 18.12 14.23 10.84
N LEU A 185 17.80 15.49 10.52
CA LEU A 185 18.80 16.47 10.10
C LEU A 185 19.82 16.74 11.20
N VAL A 186 19.38 16.93 12.45
CA VAL A 186 20.29 17.13 13.59
C VAL A 186 21.18 15.90 13.80
N LEU A 187 20.63 14.69 13.72
CA LEU A 187 21.42 13.46 13.83
C LEU A 187 22.42 13.29 12.68
N ALA A 188 22.05 13.65 11.46
CA ALA A 188 22.92 13.58 10.28
C ALA A 188 24.12 14.54 10.37
N LEU A 189 23.98 15.67 11.07
CA LEU A 189 25.07 16.62 11.29
C LEU A 189 26.12 16.14 12.30
N ARG A 190 25.83 15.08 13.07
CA ARG A 190 26.78 14.45 14.02
C ARG A 190 27.68 13.41 13.35
N ALA A 191 27.23 12.80 12.24
CA ALA A 191 27.92 11.72 11.53
C ALA A 191 29.00 12.25 10.58
#